data_AF-A0AA40EB33-F1
#
_entry.id   AF-A0AA40EB33-F1
#
_cell.length_a   1.000
_cell.length_b   1.000
_cell.length_c   1.000
_cell.angle_alpha   90.00
_cell.angle_beta   90.00
_cell.angle_gamma   90.00
#
_symmetry.space_group_name_H-M   'P 1'
#
loop_
_entity.id
_entity.type
_entity.pdbx_description
1 polymer ?
#
loop_
_entity_poly.entity_id
_entity_poly.type
_entity_poly.pdbx_seq_one_letter_code
_entity_poly.pdbx_strand_id
1 'polypeptide(L)'
;MPSPKPITLATTPTPPSALLAALAPHLPHSLPVLRRLQFARNVPGGTTATARVIWARYDDDDAGSGGDFAAAYVDLSRGPETECWLYSTIEDAVVGAVPEEVRSEEVLEGEELVLEVLRGVRALEAEVEAGTRVLETGWFMVGSLHEAVRHRLIARGVRVKKTENVANELEWEFCGKWLFRVGELEERGLPEGMGWDVATRADVPIIQGRTSMPRKEYVVLMTA
;
A
#
# COMPACT_ATOMS: atom_id res chain seq x y z
N MET A 1 33.28 -6.87 -8.40
CA MET A 1 31.81 -6.79 -8.29
C MET A 1 31.31 -6.02 -9.50
N PRO A 2 30.27 -6.47 -10.20
CA PRO A 2 29.67 -5.66 -11.25
C PRO A 2 29.19 -4.33 -10.67
N SER A 3 29.29 -3.25 -11.45
CA SER A 3 28.78 -1.94 -11.05
C SER A 3 27.26 -2.03 -10.85
N PRO A 4 26.67 -1.38 -9.85
CA PRO A 4 25.23 -1.39 -9.65
C PRO A 4 24.52 -0.80 -10.88
N LYS A 5 23.52 -1.52 -11.41
CA LYS A 5 22.66 -1.06 -12.51
C LYS A 5 21.95 0.23 -12.05
N PRO A 6 21.97 1.31 -12.86
CA PRO A 6 21.37 2.58 -12.45
C PRO A 6 19.84 2.48 -12.38
N ILE A 7 19.26 3.09 -11.34
CA ILE A 7 17.82 3.09 -11.07
C ILE A 7 17.27 4.50 -11.32
N THR A 8 16.24 4.60 -12.15
CA THR A 8 15.41 5.79 -12.28
C THR A 8 14.28 5.76 -11.25
N LEU A 9 14.19 6.80 -10.42
CA LEU A 9 13.09 7.03 -9.49
C LEU A 9 12.21 8.19 -9.96
N ALA A 10 11.06 7.88 -10.57
CA ALA A 10 10.09 8.88 -10.97
C ALA A 10 9.14 9.20 -9.81
N THR A 11 8.93 10.48 -9.53
CA THR A 11 7.95 10.95 -8.54
C THR A 11 6.98 11.92 -9.20
N THR A 12 5.68 11.63 -9.14
CA THR A 12 4.64 12.44 -9.81
C THR A 12 3.42 12.67 -8.90
N PRO A 13 2.72 13.81 -9.03
CA PRO A 13 1.50 14.06 -8.24
C PRO A 13 0.27 13.29 -8.75
N THR A 14 0.32 12.79 -9.98
CA THR A 14 -0.81 12.12 -10.64
C THR A 14 -0.39 10.77 -11.23
N PRO A 15 -1.20 9.71 -11.10
CA PRO A 15 -0.87 8.39 -11.65
C PRO A 15 -0.57 8.41 -13.16
N PRO A 16 0.67 8.08 -13.58
CA PRO A 16 1.03 8.04 -15.00
C PRO A 16 0.29 6.92 -15.73
N SER A 17 -0.18 7.17 -16.96
CA SER A 17 -0.81 6.13 -17.80
C SER A 17 0.13 4.95 -18.06
N ALA A 18 1.44 5.22 -18.24
CA ALA A 18 2.44 4.18 -18.45
C ALA A 18 2.55 3.24 -17.24
N LEU A 19 2.50 3.76 -16.02
CA LEU A 19 2.51 2.93 -14.81
C LEU A 19 1.23 2.09 -14.69
N LEU A 20 0.05 2.64 -15.02
CA LEU A 20 -1.19 1.86 -15.01
C LEU A 20 -1.15 0.71 -16.01
N ALA A 21 -0.58 0.96 -17.20
CA ALA A 21 -0.37 -0.07 -18.22
C ALA A 21 0.67 -1.10 -17.76
N ALA A 22 1.74 -0.67 -17.09
CA ALA A 22 2.77 -1.55 -16.54
C ALA A 22 2.23 -2.45 -15.43
N LEU A 23 1.30 -1.99 -14.58
CA LEU A 23 0.72 -2.78 -13.48
C LEU A 23 -0.31 -3.82 -13.94
N ALA A 24 -1.02 -3.58 -15.04
CA ALA A 24 -2.15 -4.41 -15.45
C ALA A 24 -1.80 -5.89 -15.77
N PRO A 25 -0.64 -6.22 -16.40
CA PRO A 25 -0.22 -7.59 -16.62
C PRO A 25 0.04 -8.41 -15.35
N HIS A 26 0.29 -7.74 -14.22
CA HIS A 26 0.67 -8.37 -12.94
C HIS A 26 -0.52 -8.61 -12.00
N LEU A 27 -1.73 -8.68 -12.54
CA LEU A 27 -2.89 -9.08 -11.76
C LEU A 27 -2.82 -10.60 -11.47
N PRO A 28 -3.22 -11.03 -10.25
CA PRO A 28 -3.91 -10.24 -9.22
C PRO A 28 -2.98 -9.51 -8.22
N HIS A 29 -1.68 -9.72 -8.24
CA HIS A 29 -0.74 -9.19 -7.23
C HIS A 29 -0.72 -7.66 -7.19
N SER A 30 -0.71 -7.01 -8.36
CA SER A 30 -0.72 -5.54 -8.47
C SER A 30 -2.06 -4.88 -8.11
N LEU A 31 -3.12 -5.66 -7.87
CA LEU A 31 -4.49 -5.15 -7.74
C LEU A 31 -4.63 -4.02 -6.71
N PRO A 32 -4.07 -4.09 -5.48
CA PRO A 32 -4.23 -3.04 -4.48
C PRO A 32 -3.70 -1.68 -4.95
N VAL A 33 -2.49 -1.68 -5.53
CA VAL A 33 -1.86 -0.45 -6.05
C VAL A 33 -2.57 0.03 -7.31
N LEU A 34 -2.86 -0.87 -8.25
CA LEU A 34 -3.56 -0.53 -9.49
C LEU A 34 -4.90 0.16 -9.21
N ARG A 35 -5.71 -0.40 -8.30
CA ARG A 35 -7.00 0.18 -7.91
C ARG A 35 -6.84 1.50 -7.18
N ARG A 36 -5.87 1.62 -6.28
CA ARG A 36 -5.59 2.89 -5.59
C ARG A 36 -5.24 4.00 -6.57
N LEU A 37 -4.40 3.70 -7.57
CA LEU A 37 -4.00 4.64 -8.62
C LEU A 37 -5.16 4.99 -9.56
N GLN A 38 -5.96 4.01 -9.97
CA GLN A 38 -7.17 4.27 -10.77
C GLN A 38 -8.16 5.17 -10.00
N PHE A 39 -8.36 4.95 -8.70
CA PHE A 39 -9.19 5.78 -7.85
C PHE A 39 -8.62 7.20 -7.73
N ALA A 40 -7.32 7.33 -7.45
CA ALA A 40 -6.64 8.63 -7.37
C ALA A 40 -6.76 9.45 -8.66
N ARG A 41 -6.77 8.78 -9.82
CA ARG A 41 -6.85 9.42 -11.13
C ARG A 41 -8.28 9.80 -11.52
N ASN A 42 -9.25 8.93 -11.25
CA ASN A 42 -10.57 9.02 -11.87
C ASN A 42 -11.67 9.54 -10.93
N VAL A 43 -11.44 9.58 -9.62
CA VAL A 43 -12.46 9.98 -8.64
C VAL A 43 -12.12 11.36 -8.06
N PRO A 44 -13.03 12.36 -8.15
CA PRO A 44 -12.87 13.64 -7.46
C PRO A 44 -12.64 13.43 -5.96
N GLY A 45 -11.60 14.06 -5.41
CA GLY A 45 -11.19 13.85 -4.00
C GLY A 45 -10.45 12.53 -3.74
N GLY A 46 -10.23 11.70 -4.76
CA GLY A 46 -9.52 10.43 -4.64
C GLY A 46 -8.02 10.55 -4.40
N THR A 47 -7.47 11.76 -4.49
CA THR A 47 -6.08 12.10 -4.19
C THR A 47 -6.01 13.46 -3.49
N THR A 48 -4.95 13.68 -2.71
CA THR A 48 -4.67 14.98 -2.07
C THR A 48 -3.57 15.73 -2.82
N ALA A 49 -3.36 17.00 -2.48
CA ALA A 49 -2.24 17.79 -3.02
C ALA A 49 -0.87 17.26 -2.56
N THR A 50 -0.81 16.58 -1.42
CA THR A 50 0.42 16.00 -0.84
C THR A 50 0.68 14.58 -1.34
N ALA A 51 -0.29 13.95 -2.00
CA ALA A 51 -0.11 12.62 -2.53
C ALA A 51 0.94 12.59 -3.65
N ARG A 52 1.68 11.49 -3.70
CA ARG A 52 2.71 11.22 -4.71
C ARG A 52 2.63 9.78 -5.17
N VAL A 53 2.93 9.59 -6.44
CA VAL A 53 3.18 8.29 -7.05
C VAL A 53 4.68 8.18 -7.28
N ILE A 54 5.29 7.18 -6.66
CA ILE A 54 6.71 6.86 -6.77
C ILE A 54 6.82 5.61 -7.64
N TRP A 55 7.71 5.63 -8.63
CA TRP A 55 7.94 4.50 -9.54
C TRP A 55 9.45 4.34 -9.78
N ALA A 56 10.00 3.23 -9.28
CA ALA A 56 11.39 2.83 -9.44
C ALA A 56 11.51 1.74 -10.51
N ARG A 57 12.49 1.88 -11.40
CA ARG A 57 12.85 0.91 -12.44
C ARG A 57 14.31 1.10 -12.85
N TYR A 58 14.92 0.10 -13.46
CA TYR A 58 16.26 0.26 -14.01
C TYR A 58 16.26 1.04 -15.32
N ASP A 59 17.34 1.77 -15.61
CA ASP A 59 17.42 2.64 -16.79
C ASP A 59 17.45 1.88 -18.12
N ASP A 60 17.99 0.66 -18.10
CA ASP A 60 18.10 -0.19 -19.30
C ASP A 60 16.77 -0.88 -19.66
N ASP A 61 15.74 -0.74 -18.83
CA ASP A 61 14.44 -1.35 -19.06
C ASP A 61 13.54 -0.35 -19.82
N ASP A 62 13.36 -0.60 -21.12
CA ASP A 62 12.45 0.16 -21.96
C ASP A 62 11.06 0.23 -21.31
N ALA A 63 10.41 1.40 -21.37
CA ALA A 63 9.12 1.67 -20.73
C ALA A 63 7.94 0.78 -21.20
N GLY A 64 8.20 -0.20 -22.06
CA GLY A 64 7.27 -1.22 -22.52
C GLY A 64 7.82 -2.66 -22.56
N SER A 65 9.04 -2.93 -22.06
CA SER A 65 9.65 -4.28 -22.12
C SER A 65 9.20 -5.23 -21.01
N GLY A 66 8.46 -4.75 -20.01
CA GLY A 66 8.06 -5.57 -18.86
C GLY A 66 9.20 -5.89 -17.91
N GLY A 67 10.24 -5.03 -17.85
CA GLY A 67 11.32 -5.13 -16.85
C GLY A 67 10.84 -4.92 -15.41
N ASP A 68 11.69 -5.28 -14.45
CA ASP A 68 11.38 -5.21 -13.04
C ASP A 68 11.14 -3.77 -12.57
N PHE A 69 10.14 -3.62 -11.70
CA PHE A 69 9.83 -2.32 -11.13
C PHE A 69 9.20 -2.44 -9.73
N ALA A 70 9.27 -1.34 -9.00
CA ALA A 70 8.51 -1.13 -7.78
C ALA A 70 7.74 0.19 -7.89
N ALA A 71 6.51 0.21 -7.42
CA ALA A 71 5.67 1.40 -7.45
C ALA A 71 4.90 1.57 -6.14
N ALA A 72 4.73 2.82 -5.73
CA ALA A 72 3.91 3.15 -4.58
C ALA A 72 3.02 4.38 -4.83
N TYR A 73 1.80 4.32 -4.30
CA TYR A 73 1.00 5.51 -4.02
C TYR A 73 1.21 5.89 -2.56
N VAL A 74 1.60 7.13 -2.29
CA VAL A 74 1.95 7.64 -0.97
C VAL A 74 1.18 8.91 -0.69
N ASP A 75 0.53 8.99 0.46
CA ASP A 75 -0.16 10.18 0.95
C ASP A 75 -0.03 10.27 2.49
N LEU A 76 1.05 10.90 2.94
CA LEU A 76 1.39 11.04 4.36
C LEU A 76 0.41 11.92 5.15
N SER A 77 -0.52 12.63 4.48
CA SER A 77 -1.59 13.39 5.14
C SER A 77 -2.70 12.51 5.69
N ARG A 78 -2.79 11.26 5.23
CA ARG A 78 -3.88 10.33 5.56
C ARG A 78 -3.71 9.60 6.87
N GLY A 79 -2.53 9.68 7.51
CA GLY A 79 -2.31 9.10 8.83
C GLY A 79 -3.37 9.57 9.84
N PRO A 80 -3.86 8.72 10.76
CA PRO A 80 -3.36 7.38 11.09
C PRO A 80 -3.93 6.26 10.21
N GLU A 81 -4.64 6.58 9.12
CA GLU A 81 -5.08 5.57 8.15
C GLU A 81 -3.93 5.13 7.26
N THR A 82 -4.22 4.29 6.26
CA THR A 82 -3.26 3.89 5.24
C THR A 82 -2.67 5.10 4.51
N GLU A 83 -1.35 5.26 4.61
CA GLU A 83 -0.58 6.31 3.94
C GLU A 83 0.13 5.79 2.69
N CYS A 84 0.31 4.47 2.54
CA CYS A 84 1.05 3.88 1.44
C CYS A 84 0.43 2.57 0.92
N TRP A 85 0.43 2.43 -0.41
CA TRP A 85 0.18 1.17 -1.12
C TRP A 85 1.39 0.91 -2.00
N LEU A 86 2.04 -0.24 -1.82
CA LEU A 86 3.28 -0.59 -2.50
C LEU A 86 3.10 -1.90 -3.27
N TYR A 87 3.73 -1.96 -4.43
CA TYR A 87 3.81 -3.13 -5.28
C TYR A 87 5.23 -3.29 -5.81
N SER A 88 5.68 -4.53 -5.98
CA SER A 88 6.91 -4.89 -6.69
C SER A 88 6.69 -6.12 -7.56
N THR A 89 7.36 -6.19 -8.72
CA THR A 89 7.36 -7.38 -9.59
C THR A 89 7.87 -8.65 -8.91
N ILE A 90 8.63 -8.54 -7.80
CA ILE A 90 8.98 -9.70 -6.96
C ILE A 90 7.73 -10.44 -6.48
N GLU A 91 6.59 -9.76 -6.32
CA GLU A 91 5.35 -10.38 -5.87
C GLU A 91 4.83 -11.44 -6.83
N ASP A 92 5.12 -11.32 -8.14
CA ASP A 92 4.66 -12.27 -9.16
C ASP A 92 5.44 -13.59 -9.14
N ALA A 93 6.72 -13.51 -8.81
CA ALA A 93 7.59 -14.68 -8.69
C ALA A 93 7.22 -15.54 -7.46
N VAL A 94 6.37 -15.03 -6.57
CA VAL A 94 6.09 -15.64 -5.27
C VAL A 94 4.66 -16.21 -5.21
N VAL A 95 4.52 -17.44 -5.70
CA VAL A 95 3.36 -18.28 -5.40
C VAL A 95 3.68 -19.13 -4.17
N GLY A 96 3.39 -18.61 -2.96
CA GLY A 96 3.54 -19.33 -1.69
C GLY A 96 4.73 -18.88 -0.83
N ALA A 97 5.05 -19.65 0.22
CA ALA A 97 6.18 -19.36 1.09
C ALA A 97 7.49 -19.57 0.33
N VAL A 98 8.24 -18.49 0.07
CA VAL A 98 9.59 -18.59 -0.51
C VAL A 98 10.49 -19.23 0.56
N PRO A 99 11.21 -20.32 0.26
CA PRO A 99 12.33 -20.73 1.08
C PRO A 99 13.29 -19.55 1.22
N GLU A 100 13.78 -19.30 2.44
CA GLU A 100 14.69 -18.19 2.78
C GLU A 100 15.92 -18.10 1.83
N GLU A 101 16.25 -19.19 1.13
CA GLU A 101 17.44 -19.30 0.30
C GLU A 101 17.31 -18.85 -1.18
N VAL A 102 16.14 -18.45 -1.68
CA VAL A 102 16.05 -17.97 -3.08
C VAL A 102 16.60 -16.54 -3.19
N ARG A 103 17.91 -16.47 -3.44
CA ARG A 103 18.72 -15.27 -3.71
C ARG A 103 19.12 -15.21 -5.20
N SER A 104 18.16 -15.30 -6.11
CA SER A 104 18.46 -15.00 -7.51
C SER A 104 18.83 -13.51 -7.66
N GLU A 105 19.61 -13.19 -8.69
CA GLU A 105 20.01 -11.82 -9.00
C GLU A 105 18.79 -10.91 -9.22
N GLU A 106 17.80 -11.40 -9.96
CA GLU A 106 16.48 -10.77 -10.19
C GLU A 106 15.76 -10.38 -8.88
N VAL A 107 15.80 -11.25 -7.88
CA VAL A 107 15.19 -10.98 -6.58
C VAL A 107 15.95 -9.90 -5.81
N LEU A 108 17.29 -9.90 -5.86
CA LEU A 108 18.09 -8.86 -5.22
C LEU A 108 17.91 -7.50 -5.92
N GLU A 109 17.77 -7.52 -7.24
CA GLU A 109 17.48 -6.33 -8.04
C GLU A 109 16.10 -5.76 -7.71
N GLY A 110 15.07 -6.59 -7.65
CA GLY A 110 13.75 -6.20 -7.17
C GLY A 110 13.77 -5.62 -5.74
N GLU A 111 14.57 -6.20 -4.83
CA GLU A 111 14.71 -5.70 -3.45
C GLU A 111 15.27 -4.28 -3.44
N GLU A 112 16.27 -3.99 -4.29
CA GLU A 112 16.81 -2.63 -4.43
C GLU A 112 15.77 -1.64 -4.98
N LEU A 113 14.93 -2.05 -5.93
CA LEU A 113 13.85 -1.20 -6.44
C LEU A 113 12.85 -0.84 -5.33
N VAL A 114 12.47 -1.79 -4.46
CA VAL A 114 11.61 -1.51 -3.31
C VAL A 114 12.30 -0.58 -2.32
N LEU A 115 13.58 -0.81 -2.01
CA LEU A 115 14.36 0.07 -1.14
C LEU A 115 14.44 1.50 -1.70
N GLU A 116 14.57 1.66 -3.01
CA GLU A 116 14.59 2.98 -3.66
C GLU A 116 13.24 3.69 -3.54
N VAL A 117 12.13 2.97 -3.67
CA VAL A 117 10.80 3.52 -3.36
C VAL A 117 10.73 4.01 -1.92
N LEU A 118 11.21 3.23 -0.94
CA LEU A 118 11.21 3.63 0.48
C LEU A 118 12.13 4.84 0.76
N ARG A 119 13.27 4.94 0.07
CA ARG A 119 14.13 6.13 0.10
C ARG A 119 13.39 7.35 -0.45
N GLY A 120 12.60 7.17 -1.51
CA GLY A 120 11.67 8.18 -2.04
C GLY A 120 10.63 8.62 -1.01
N VAL A 121 9.99 7.67 -0.30
CA VAL A 121 9.03 8.01 0.78
C VAL A 121 9.69 8.84 1.87
N ARG A 122 10.91 8.48 2.29
CA ARG A 122 11.68 9.25 3.27
C ARG A 122 11.98 10.67 2.79
N ALA A 123 12.28 10.85 1.50
CA ALA A 123 12.49 12.17 0.94
C ALA A 123 11.20 13.01 0.98
N LEU A 124 10.04 12.41 0.67
CA LEU A 124 8.75 13.09 0.80
C LEU A 124 8.43 13.46 2.24
N GLU A 125 8.73 12.61 3.20
CA GLU A 125 8.52 12.92 4.62
C GLU A 125 9.31 14.17 5.05
N ALA A 126 10.52 14.36 4.53
CA ALA A 126 11.32 15.55 4.81
C ALA A 126 10.71 16.85 4.26
N GLU A 127 9.80 16.76 3.28
CA GLU A 127 9.05 17.90 2.73
C GLU A 127 7.76 18.19 3.52
N VAL A 128 7.31 17.27 4.37
CA VAL A 128 6.09 17.44 5.16
C VAL A 128 6.36 18.34 6.35
N GLU A 129 5.53 19.38 6.53
CA GLU A 129 5.64 20.31 7.64
C GLU A 129 5.55 19.59 8.99
N ALA A 130 6.47 19.92 9.89
CA ALA A 130 6.53 19.32 11.23
C ALA A 130 5.21 19.50 11.99
N GLY A 131 4.69 18.42 12.57
CA GLY A 131 3.43 18.42 13.33
C GLY A 131 2.16 18.25 12.49
N THR A 132 2.25 18.16 11.16
CA THR A 132 1.09 17.85 10.31
C THR A 132 0.76 16.35 10.28
N ARG A 133 1.76 15.50 10.52
CA ARG A 133 1.60 14.04 10.56
C ARG A 133 1.10 13.58 11.93
N VAL A 134 0.20 12.60 11.90
CA VAL A 134 -0.28 11.92 13.12
C VAL A 134 0.73 10.88 13.59
N LEU A 135 1.40 10.19 12.66
CA LEU A 135 2.41 9.19 13.00
C LEU A 135 3.76 9.84 13.33
N GLU A 136 4.51 9.16 14.21
CA GLU A 136 5.90 9.48 14.54
C GLU A 136 6.78 9.51 13.29
N THR A 137 7.71 10.46 13.24
CA THR A 137 8.69 10.60 12.15
C THR A 137 9.43 9.29 11.88
N GLY A 138 9.61 8.96 10.60
CA GLY A 138 10.24 7.73 10.13
C GLY A 138 9.30 6.52 10.07
N TRP A 139 8.05 6.66 10.52
CA TRP A 139 7.02 5.62 10.39
C TRP A 139 5.91 6.06 9.44
N PHE A 140 5.40 5.11 8.66
CA PHE A 140 4.21 5.31 7.83
C PHE A 140 3.41 4.02 7.72
N MET A 141 2.10 4.13 7.49
CA MET A 141 1.20 2.98 7.41
C MET A 141 1.10 2.44 5.97
N VAL A 142 1.53 1.19 5.77
CA VAL A 142 1.34 0.47 4.51
C VAL A 142 0.09 -0.40 4.57
N GLY A 143 -0.89 -0.13 3.71
CA GLY A 143 -2.19 -0.80 3.75
C GLY A 143 -2.25 -2.10 2.96
N SER A 144 -1.28 -2.33 2.09
CA SER A 144 -1.08 -3.61 1.40
C SER A 144 0.40 -3.79 1.15
N LEU A 145 0.97 -4.84 1.73
CA LEU A 145 2.33 -5.28 1.50
C LEU A 145 2.31 -6.80 1.38
N HIS A 146 2.92 -7.32 0.32
CA HIS A 146 3.07 -8.76 0.16
C HIS A 146 4.03 -9.33 1.21
N GLU A 147 3.68 -10.46 1.82
CA GLU A 147 4.43 -11.05 2.93
C GLU A 147 5.88 -11.38 2.56
N ALA A 148 6.11 -11.86 1.33
CA ALA A 148 7.46 -12.14 0.85
C ALA A 148 8.31 -10.88 0.69
N VAL A 149 7.71 -9.78 0.23
CA VAL A 149 8.40 -8.48 0.17
C VAL A 149 8.72 -8.01 1.59
N ARG A 150 7.80 -8.18 2.54
CA ARG A 150 8.04 -7.84 3.96
C ARG A 150 9.23 -8.60 4.54
N HIS A 151 9.27 -9.93 4.41
CA HIS A 151 10.38 -10.74 4.93
C HIS A 151 11.72 -10.32 4.36
N ARG A 152 11.77 -10.03 3.05
CA ARG A 152 12.97 -9.55 2.38
C ARG A 152 13.41 -8.19 2.89
N LEU A 153 12.48 -7.24 3.05
CA LEU A 153 12.78 -5.93 3.64
C LEU A 153 13.34 -6.06 5.08
N ILE A 154 12.78 -6.94 5.90
CA ILE A 154 13.29 -7.22 7.25
C ILE A 154 14.72 -7.80 7.18
N ALA A 155 14.96 -8.75 6.27
CA ALA A 155 16.30 -9.32 6.04
C ALA A 155 17.33 -8.27 5.56
N ARG A 156 16.86 -7.21 4.90
CA ARG A 156 17.67 -6.02 4.52
C ARG A 156 17.79 -4.97 5.64
N GLY A 157 17.24 -5.23 6.83
CA GLY A 157 17.32 -4.35 8.00
C GLY A 157 16.23 -3.27 8.08
N VAL A 158 15.20 -3.33 7.23
CA VAL A 158 14.04 -2.43 7.34
C VAL A 158 13.24 -2.81 8.59
N ARG A 159 13.00 -1.82 9.46
CA ARG A 159 12.21 -2.02 10.67
C ARG A 159 10.72 -1.97 10.37
N VAL A 160 9.98 -2.93 10.89
CA VAL A 160 8.51 -2.99 10.85
C VAL A 160 8.02 -3.08 12.29
N LYS A 161 6.97 -2.33 12.65
CA LYS A 161 6.35 -2.39 13.97
C LYS A 161 4.85 -2.68 13.85
N LYS A 162 4.32 -3.36 14.88
CA LYS A 162 2.87 -3.55 15.05
C LYS A 162 2.19 -2.19 15.21
N THR A 163 0.99 -2.03 14.66
CA THR A 163 0.15 -0.88 14.99
C THR A 163 -0.42 -1.07 16.40
N GLU A 164 -0.83 0.02 17.06
CA GLU A 164 -1.40 -0.01 18.43
C GLU A 164 -2.65 -0.91 18.55
N ASN A 165 -3.26 -1.27 17.41
CA ASN A 165 -4.46 -2.09 17.32
C ASN A 165 -4.19 -3.59 17.39
N VAL A 166 -2.92 -3.99 17.30
CA VAL A 166 -2.51 -5.38 17.48
C VAL A 166 -2.07 -5.53 18.94
N ALA A 167 -2.80 -6.34 19.71
CA ALA A 167 -2.46 -6.60 21.10
C ALA A 167 -1.01 -7.08 21.21
N ASN A 168 -0.27 -6.61 22.24
CA ASN A 168 1.15 -6.94 22.43
C ASN A 168 1.43 -8.44 22.49
N GLU A 169 0.45 -9.21 22.97
CA GLU A 169 0.51 -10.67 23.11
C GLU A 169 0.35 -11.43 21.79
N LEU A 170 -0.19 -10.78 20.74
CA LEU A 170 -0.39 -11.38 19.43
C LEU A 170 0.81 -11.12 18.55
N GLU A 171 1.24 -12.14 17.81
CA GLU A 171 2.27 -11.95 16.79
C GLU A 171 1.76 -11.05 15.66
N TRP A 172 2.68 -10.31 15.04
CA TRP A 172 2.39 -9.33 13.97
C TRP A 172 1.64 -9.96 12.78
N GLU A 173 1.81 -11.27 12.61
CA GLU A 173 1.15 -12.11 11.61
C GLU A 173 -0.36 -12.27 11.87
N PHE A 174 -0.86 -11.86 13.04
CA PHE A 174 -2.28 -11.75 13.32
C PHE A 174 -2.89 -10.53 12.62
N CYS A 175 -2.89 -10.54 11.29
CA CYS A 175 -3.84 -9.75 10.54
C CYS A 175 -5.22 -10.36 10.79
N GLY A 176 -6.17 -9.61 11.36
CA GLY A 176 -7.57 -10.01 11.54
C GLY A 176 -8.32 -10.18 10.22
N LYS A 177 -7.78 -11.01 9.32
CA LYS A 177 -8.35 -11.41 8.04
C LYS A 177 -9.16 -12.68 8.29
N TRP A 178 -10.47 -12.54 8.17
CA TRP A 178 -11.41 -13.62 8.41
C TRP A 178 -11.83 -14.22 7.07
N LEU A 179 -11.66 -15.53 6.90
CA LEU A 179 -12.20 -16.24 5.75
C LEU A 179 -13.63 -16.69 6.07
N PHE A 180 -14.59 -16.09 5.39
CA PHE A 180 -15.98 -16.50 5.46
C PHE A 180 -16.31 -17.38 4.26
N ARG A 181 -17.01 -18.50 4.49
CA ARG A 181 -17.54 -19.32 3.40
C ARG A 181 -18.85 -18.72 2.91
N VAL A 182 -18.75 -17.68 2.08
CA VAL A 182 -19.91 -16.90 1.59
C VAL A 182 -20.91 -17.77 0.81
N GLY A 183 -20.45 -18.81 0.12
CA GLY A 183 -21.32 -19.73 -0.63
C GLY A 183 -22.25 -20.60 0.23
N GLU A 184 -22.11 -20.57 1.56
CA GLU A 184 -23.04 -21.21 2.50
C GLU A 184 -24.08 -20.25 3.07
N LEU A 185 -23.99 -18.96 2.75
CA LEU A 185 -24.96 -17.97 3.21
C LEU A 185 -26.22 -18.03 2.34
N GLU A 186 -27.38 -18.07 2.98
CA GLU A 186 -28.64 -17.83 2.29
C GLU A 186 -28.67 -16.39 1.76
N GLU A 187 -29.01 -16.20 0.49
CA GLU A 187 -29.30 -14.87 -0.03
C GLU A 187 -30.56 -14.33 0.66
N ARG A 188 -30.39 -13.24 1.42
CA ARG A 188 -31.48 -12.53 2.06
C ARG A 188 -31.46 -11.08 1.60
N GLY A 189 -32.61 -10.60 1.13
CA GLY A 189 -32.82 -9.17 0.91
C GLY A 189 -32.76 -8.40 2.24
N LEU A 190 -32.61 -7.08 2.14
CA LEU A 190 -32.78 -6.22 3.31
C LEU A 190 -34.22 -6.36 3.85
N PRO A 191 -34.43 -6.38 5.18
CA PRO A 191 -35.76 -6.35 5.77
C PRO A 191 -36.60 -5.18 5.24
N GLU A 192 -37.92 -5.32 5.28
CA GLU A 192 -38.85 -4.26 4.88
C GLU A 192 -38.54 -2.96 5.67
N GLY A 193 -38.37 -1.85 4.94
CA GLY A 193 -38.00 -0.55 5.50
C GLY A 193 -36.49 -0.33 5.72
N MET A 194 -35.63 -1.32 5.47
CA MET A 194 -34.18 -1.14 5.44
C MET A 194 -33.66 -0.86 4.04
N GLY A 195 -32.68 0.04 3.95
CA GLY A 195 -31.99 0.40 2.71
C GLY A 195 -30.50 0.62 2.96
N TRP A 196 -29.72 0.58 1.89
CA TRP A 196 -28.35 1.10 1.91
C TRP A 196 -28.41 2.62 1.89
N ASP A 197 -27.68 3.27 2.79
CA ASP A 197 -27.57 4.73 2.87
C ASP A 197 -26.11 5.13 3.16
N VAL A 198 -25.83 6.43 3.13
CA VAL A 198 -24.52 7.01 3.42
C VAL A 198 -24.37 7.21 4.93
N ALA A 199 -23.18 6.94 5.46
CA ALA A 199 -22.89 7.17 6.87
C ALA A 199 -23.10 8.65 7.24
N THR A 200 -23.83 8.86 8.33
CA THR A 200 -24.10 10.18 8.90
C THR A 200 -23.14 10.48 10.06
N ARG A 201 -23.09 11.73 10.50
CA ARG A 201 -22.33 12.12 11.71
C ARG A 201 -22.75 11.34 12.96
N ALA A 202 -24.01 10.92 13.05
CA ALA A 202 -24.50 10.12 14.17
C ALA A 202 -23.90 8.69 14.18
N ASP A 203 -23.48 8.18 13.01
CA ASP A 203 -22.89 6.84 12.88
C ASP A 203 -21.40 6.81 13.25
N VAL A 204 -20.73 7.96 13.25
CA VAL A 204 -19.29 8.09 13.55
C VAL A 204 -18.89 7.43 14.87
N PRO A 205 -19.53 7.75 16.03
CA PRO A 205 -19.18 7.10 17.29
C PRO A 205 -19.47 5.58 17.30
N ILE A 206 -20.50 5.14 16.57
CA ILE A 206 -20.83 3.70 16.45
C ILE A 206 -19.74 2.97 15.69
N ILE A 207 -19.30 3.52 14.55
CA ILE A 207 -18.26 2.92 13.70
C ILE A 207 -16.90 2.94 14.41
N GLN A 208 -16.54 4.06 15.05
CA GLN A 208 -15.31 4.17 15.84
C GLN A 208 -15.33 3.21 17.03
N GLY A 209 -16.47 3.01 17.70
CA GLY A 209 -16.59 2.10 18.85
C GLY A 209 -16.42 0.61 18.51
N ARG A 210 -16.44 0.23 17.22
CA ARG A 210 -16.30 -1.17 16.77
C ARG A 210 -14.86 -1.60 16.52
N THR A 211 -13.91 -0.66 16.57
CA THR A 211 -12.50 -0.92 16.28
C THR A 211 -11.64 -0.12 17.25
N SER A 212 -10.46 -0.65 17.61
CA SER A 212 -9.47 0.14 18.35
C SER A 212 -8.79 1.20 17.47
N MET A 213 -8.97 1.14 16.13
CA MET A 213 -8.34 2.08 15.21
C MET A 213 -8.92 3.48 15.39
N PRO A 214 -8.08 4.50 15.66
CA PRO A 214 -8.54 5.88 15.87
C PRO A 214 -8.90 6.55 14.53
N ARG A 215 -9.98 6.07 13.89
CA ARG A 215 -10.40 6.54 12.57
C ARG A 215 -10.83 8.01 12.60
N LYS A 216 -10.43 8.79 11.60
CA LYS A 216 -10.86 10.20 11.51
C LYS A 216 -12.30 10.32 10.99
N GLU A 217 -13.07 11.30 11.47
CA GLU A 217 -14.48 11.52 11.10
C GLU A 217 -14.68 11.58 9.57
N TYR A 218 -13.85 12.36 8.86
CA TYR A 218 -13.98 12.51 7.41
C TYR A 218 -13.80 11.20 6.64
N VAL A 219 -13.06 10.24 7.20
CA VAL A 219 -12.87 8.90 6.61
C VAL A 219 -14.15 8.09 6.73
N VAL A 220 -14.80 8.17 7.89
CA VAL A 220 -16.07 7.48 8.16
C VAL A 220 -17.19 8.04 7.28
N LEU A 221 -17.23 9.37 7.12
CA LEU A 221 -18.24 10.06 6.31
C LEU A 221 -17.92 10.04 4.80
N MET A 222 -16.74 9.54 4.41
CA MET A 222 -16.22 9.60 3.05
C MET A 222 -16.25 11.02 2.44
N THR A 223 -15.92 12.02 3.25
CA THR A 223 -15.83 13.42 2.83
C THR A 223 -14.37 13.80 2.59
N ALA A 224 -14.12 14.59 1.54
CA ALA A 224 -12.78 15.05 1.15
C ALA A 224 -12.20 16.09 2.11
#